data_AF-A0A1V3XB78-F1
#
_entry.id   AF-A0A1V3XB78-F1
#
_cell.length_a   1.000
_cell.length_b   1.000
_cell.length_c   1.000
_cell.angle_alpha   90.00
_cell.angle_beta   90.00
_cell.angle_gamma   90.00
#
_symmetry.space_group_name_H-M   'P 1'
#
loop_
_entity.id
_entity.type
_entity.pdbx_description
1 polymer ?
#
loop_
_entity_poly.entity_id
_entity_poly.type
_entity_poly.pdbx_seq_one_letter_code
_entity_poly.pdbx_strand_id
1 'polypeptide(L)'
;MTSHYANPLAQFDKRAAHIESWAKLRTAGEFIAALDKLPWPAPTVFLMRRGTGNTYTLRLAEDVYPNQPNVRRYTVELKSAIFADPRFSVDTIGPFVLAIRKPAAGA
;
A
#
# COMPACT_ATOMS: atom_id res chain seq x y z
N MET A 1 15.87 1.53 -15.40
CA MET A 1 14.79 0.53 -15.47
C MET A 1 13.94 0.89 -16.66
N THR A 2 14.01 0.12 -17.73
CA THR A 2 13.33 0.35 -19.00
C THR A 2 11.84 -0.02 -18.89
N SER A 3 10.95 0.89 -19.33
CA SER A 3 9.46 0.79 -19.31
C SER A 3 8.84 -0.40 -20.06
N HIS A 4 9.62 -1.21 -20.78
CA HIS A 4 9.09 -2.04 -21.85
C HIS A 4 8.29 -3.29 -21.40
N TYR A 5 8.09 -3.50 -20.10
CA TYR A 5 7.29 -4.62 -19.56
C TYR A 5 6.34 -4.19 -18.44
N ALA A 6 5.72 -3.02 -18.54
CA ALA A 6 4.47 -2.78 -17.81
C ALA A 6 3.40 -3.71 -18.38
N ASN A 7 3.36 -4.97 -17.91
CA ASN A 7 2.35 -5.95 -18.28
C ASN A 7 0.96 -5.31 -18.09
N PRO A 8 0.19 -5.02 -19.16
CA PRO A 8 -1.12 -4.39 -19.02
C PRO A 8 -2.09 -5.23 -18.16
N LEU A 9 -1.89 -6.55 -18.15
CA LEU A 9 -2.64 -7.49 -17.31
C LEU A 9 -2.30 -7.35 -15.81
N ALA A 10 -1.17 -6.75 -15.45
CA ALA A 10 -0.81 -6.49 -14.06
C ALA A 10 -1.65 -5.36 -13.44
N GLN A 11 -2.35 -4.57 -14.26
CA GLN A 11 -3.25 -3.48 -13.84
C GLN A 11 -2.60 -2.53 -12.83
N PHE A 12 -1.33 -2.17 -13.09
CA PHE A 12 -0.49 -1.42 -12.16
C PHE A 12 -1.13 -0.10 -11.74
N ASP A 13 -1.64 0.68 -12.69
CA ASP A 13 -2.28 1.98 -12.41
C ASP A 13 -3.51 1.83 -11.50
N LYS A 14 -4.32 0.78 -11.72
CA LYS A 14 -5.50 0.53 -10.88
C LYS A 14 -5.09 0.14 -9.46
N ARG A 15 -4.05 -0.68 -9.31
CA ARG A 15 -3.50 -1.06 -8.00
C ARG A 15 -2.90 0.15 -7.27
N ALA A 16 -2.15 0.99 -7.99
CA ALA A 16 -1.58 2.22 -7.46
C ALA A 16 -2.68 3.20 -7.00
N ALA A 17 -3.74 3.38 -7.80
CA ALA A 17 -4.89 4.19 -7.43
C ALA A 17 -5.59 3.69 -6.15
N HIS A 18 -5.71 2.38 -5.96
CA HIS A 18 -6.20 1.83 -4.70
C HIS A 18 -5.26 2.14 -3.52
N ILE A 19 -3.95 1.97 -3.69
CA ILE A 19 -2.97 2.31 -2.63
C ILE A 19 -3.06 3.79 -2.25
N GLU A 20 -3.14 4.69 -3.22
CA GLU A 20 -3.33 6.12 -3.00
C GLU A 20 -4.65 6.44 -2.29
N SER A 21 -5.72 5.72 -2.63
CA SER A 21 -7.02 5.90 -1.97
C SER A 21 -6.94 5.60 -0.46
N TRP A 22 -6.07 4.66 -0.04
CA TRP A 22 -5.90 4.28 1.36
C TRP A 22 -5.30 5.39 2.22
N ALA A 23 -4.52 6.32 1.64
CA ALA A 23 -3.98 7.48 2.35
C ALA A 23 -5.08 8.40 2.93
N LYS A 24 -6.26 8.37 2.32
CA LYS A 24 -7.43 9.17 2.72
C LYS A 24 -8.18 8.56 3.91
N LEU A 25 -8.00 7.26 4.15
CA LEU A 25 -8.67 6.54 5.22
C LEU A 25 -8.14 6.99 6.59
N ARG A 26 -8.98 6.82 7.62
CA ARG A 26 -8.70 7.28 8.99
C ARG A 26 -8.69 6.13 9.98
N THR A 27 -9.44 5.08 9.72
CA THR A 27 -9.63 3.97 10.66
C THR A 27 -9.24 2.63 10.05
N ALA A 28 -8.88 1.68 10.90
CA ALA A 28 -8.61 0.32 10.47
C ALA A 28 -9.84 -0.39 9.88
N GLY A 29 -11.04 -0.06 10.38
CA GLY A 29 -12.30 -0.57 9.82
C GLY A 29 -12.52 -0.15 8.37
N GLU A 30 -12.29 1.12 8.04
CA GLU A 30 -12.35 1.62 6.67
C GLU A 30 -11.31 0.93 5.78
N PHE A 31 -10.09 0.73 6.29
CA PHE A 31 -9.03 0.08 5.52
C PHE A 31 -9.31 -1.39 5.25
N ILE A 32 -9.77 -2.14 6.24
CA ILE A 32 -10.20 -3.53 6.07
C ILE A 32 -11.34 -3.62 5.06
N ALA A 33 -12.36 -2.77 5.18
CA ALA A 33 -13.47 -2.73 4.22
C ALA A 33 -12.99 -2.38 2.79
N ALA A 34 -11.97 -1.53 2.65
CA ALA A 34 -11.37 -1.22 1.35
C ALA A 34 -10.59 -2.42 0.78
N LEU A 35 -9.85 -3.15 1.62
CA LEU A 35 -9.15 -4.38 1.23
C LEU A 35 -10.13 -5.48 0.79
N ASP A 36 -11.23 -5.65 1.51
CA ASP A 36 -12.24 -6.68 1.22
C ASP A 36 -13.04 -6.42 -0.06
N LYS A 37 -13.03 -5.17 -0.55
CA LYS A 37 -13.68 -4.75 -1.79
C LYS A 37 -12.73 -4.75 -3.00
N LEU A 38 -11.48 -5.18 -2.83
CA LEU A 38 -10.53 -5.22 -3.95
C LEU A 38 -10.99 -6.23 -5.01
N PRO A 39 -10.84 -5.90 -6.31
CA PRO A 39 -11.14 -6.83 -7.40
C PRO A 39 -10.06 -7.92 -7.56
N TRP A 40 -9.00 -7.88 -6.76
CA TRP A 40 -7.94 -8.89 -6.71
C TRP A 40 -7.83 -9.46 -5.29
N PRO A 41 -7.15 -10.60 -5.11
CA PRO A 41 -6.79 -11.07 -3.77
C PRO A 41 -6.15 -9.95 -2.95
N ALA A 42 -6.74 -9.67 -1.79
CA ALA A 42 -6.30 -8.57 -0.94
C ALA A 42 -4.87 -8.82 -0.43
N PRO A 43 -3.99 -7.81 -0.43
CA PRO A 43 -2.69 -7.94 0.21
C PRO A 43 -2.89 -8.19 1.71
N THR A 44 -2.18 -9.18 2.23
CA THR A 44 -2.18 -9.52 3.67
C THR A 44 -0.91 -9.05 4.37
N VAL A 45 0.14 -8.67 3.62
CA VAL A 45 1.42 -8.22 4.17
C VAL A 45 1.76 -6.86 3.56
N PHE A 46 2.11 -5.91 4.44
CA PHE A 46 2.52 -4.56 4.07
C PHE A 46 3.88 -4.28 4.69
N LEU A 47 4.89 -4.09 3.84
CA LEU A 47 6.22 -3.67 4.25
C LEU A 47 6.41 -2.19 3.92
N MET A 48 6.51 -1.37 4.95
CA MET A 48 6.52 0.09 4.85
C MET A 48 7.76 0.65 5.54
N ARG A 49 8.01 1.94 5.40
CA ARG A 49 8.95 2.69 6.26
C ARG A 49 8.18 3.63 7.18
N ARG A 50 8.79 4.03 8.30
CA ARG A 50 8.24 5.14 9.10
C ARG A 50 8.28 6.44 8.29
N GLY A 51 7.16 7.15 8.28
CA GLY A 51 7.05 8.50 7.73
C GLY A 51 7.22 9.56 8.80
N THR A 52 6.79 10.78 8.49
CA THR A 52 6.75 11.88 9.46
C THR A 52 5.48 11.80 10.32
N GLY A 53 5.60 12.13 11.60
CA GLY A 53 4.48 12.00 12.54
C GLY A 53 3.95 10.56 12.64
N ASN A 54 2.62 10.42 12.57
CA ASN A 54 1.93 9.13 12.74
C ASN A 54 1.60 8.48 11.39
N THR A 55 2.60 8.35 10.52
CA THR A 55 2.43 7.74 9.19
C THR A 55 3.44 6.62 8.89
N TYR A 56 3.03 5.72 8.00
CA TYR A 56 3.87 4.76 7.32
C TYR A 56 3.90 5.08 5.83
N THR A 57 5.01 4.80 5.17
CA THR A 57 5.23 5.21 3.78
C THR A 57 5.45 4.03 2.85
N LEU A 58 4.83 4.10 1.68
CA LEU A 58 5.07 3.23 0.53
C LEU A 58 5.64 4.07 -0.61
N ARG A 59 6.69 3.57 -1.26
CA ARG A 59 7.28 4.23 -2.44
C ARG A 59 6.79 3.53 -3.70
N LEU A 60 5.99 4.24 -4.49
CA LEU A 60 5.48 3.79 -5.78
C LEU A 60 6.29 4.39 -6.92
N ALA A 61 6.15 3.80 -8.10
CA ALA A 61 6.74 4.29 -9.33
C ALA A 61 5.69 4.21 -10.44
N GLU A 62 5.54 5.26 -11.23
CA GLU A 62 4.64 5.30 -12.39
C GLU A 62 5.43 5.63 -13.66
N ASP A 63 4.88 5.22 -14.79
CA ASP A 63 5.38 5.60 -16.11
C ASP A 63 4.79 6.95 -16.51
N VAL A 64 5.65 7.89 -16.90
CA VAL A 64 5.29 9.27 -17.30
C VAL A 64 5.73 9.58 -18.73
N TYR A 65 5.94 8.57 -19.58
CA TYR A 65 6.25 8.74 -21.01
C TYR A 65 5.27 9.72 -21.69
N PRO A 66 5.76 10.66 -22.54
CA PRO A 66 7.12 10.77 -23.09
C PRO A 66 8.12 11.60 -22.26
N ASN A 67 7.80 12.01 -21.02
CA ASN A 67 8.72 12.83 -20.22
C ASN A 67 10.08 12.13 -19.99
N GLN A 68 11.16 12.91 -19.85
CA GLN A 68 12.47 12.43 -19.41
C GLN A 68 12.83 13.06 -18.05
N PRO A 69 13.03 12.25 -16.99
CA PRO A 69 12.96 10.79 -16.94
C PRO A 69 11.53 10.23 -17.10
N ASN A 70 11.40 9.06 -17.72
CA ASN A 70 10.10 8.41 -18.02
C ASN A 70 9.50 7.64 -16.83
N VAL A 71 10.20 7.61 -15.69
CA VAL A 71 9.69 6.99 -14.46
C VAL A 71 9.66 8.05 -13.37
N ARG A 72 8.47 8.31 -12.82
CA ARG A 72 8.30 9.15 -11.64
C ARG A 72 8.15 8.25 -10.42
N ARG A 73 8.97 8.50 -9.39
CA ARG A 73 8.83 7.86 -8.08
C ARG A 73 8.15 8.81 -7.12
N TYR A 74 7.18 8.31 -6.37
CA TYR A 74 6.43 9.11 -5.41
C TYR A 74 6.13 8.30 -4.15
N THR A 75 5.79 9.00 -3.08
CA THR A 75 5.53 8.40 -1.77
C THR A 75 4.05 8.53 -1.45
N VAL A 76 3.45 7.43 -1.01
CA VAL A 76 2.12 7.41 -0.42
C VAL A 76 2.28 7.30 1.10
N GLU A 77 1.69 8.24 1.84
CA GLU A 77 1.68 8.23 3.31
C GLU A 77 0.36 7.63 3.80
N LEU A 78 0.44 6.50 4.49
CA LEU A 78 -0.67 5.83 5.15
C LEU A 78 -0.66 6.20 6.62
N LYS A 79 -1.81 6.59 7.19
CA LYS A 79 -1.89 6.88 8.63
C LYS A 79 -1.66 5.60 9.42
N SER A 80 -0.77 5.60 10.41
CA SER A 80 -0.50 4.40 11.22
C SER A 80 -1.76 3.86 11.90
N ALA A 81 -2.73 4.73 12.21
CA ALA A 81 -4.03 4.40 12.78
C ALA A 81 -4.86 3.41 11.94
N ILE A 82 -4.65 3.31 10.62
CA ILE A 82 -5.37 2.33 9.79
C ILE A 82 -4.88 0.89 10.00
N PHE A 83 -3.76 0.71 10.70
CA PHE A 83 -3.20 -0.59 11.11
C PHE A 83 -3.38 -0.87 12.61
N ALA A 84 -3.94 0.08 13.38
CA ALA A 84 -4.11 -0.03 14.82
C ALA A 84 -5.38 -0.82 15.20
N ASP A 85 -5.39 -2.12 14.87
CA ASP A 85 -6.50 -3.02 15.12
C ASP A 85 -5.99 -4.44 15.42
N PRO A 86 -6.63 -5.22 16.32
CA PRO A 86 -6.19 -6.59 16.64
C PRO A 86 -6.08 -7.54 15.43
N ARG A 87 -6.79 -7.24 14.34
CA ARG A 87 -6.73 -7.96 13.05
C ARG A 87 -5.42 -7.70 12.29
N PHE A 88 -4.56 -6.80 12.75
CA PHE A 88 -3.20 -6.64 12.27
C PHE A 88 -2.18 -7.04 13.35
N SER A 89 -1.08 -7.66 12.93
CA SER A 89 0.18 -7.71 13.66
C SER A 89 1.08 -6.62 13.08
N VAL A 90 1.65 -5.74 13.90
CA VAL A 90 2.50 -4.65 13.41
C VAL A 90 3.83 -4.70 14.15
N ASP A 91 4.89 -5.01 13.41
CA ASP A 91 6.24 -5.16 13.93
C ASP A 91 7.19 -4.13 13.30
N THR A 92 8.18 -3.71 14.09
CA THR A 92 9.26 -2.84 13.61
C THR A 92 10.52 -3.65 13.42
N ILE A 93 11.09 -3.58 12.23
CA ILE A 93 12.32 -4.29 11.85
C ILE A 93 13.29 -3.26 11.26
N GLY A 94 14.17 -2.71 12.11
CA GLY A 94 15.05 -1.61 11.71
C GLY A 94 14.26 -0.41 11.17
N PRO A 95 14.53 0.08 9.94
CA PRO A 95 13.80 1.21 9.36
C PRO A 95 12.40 0.83 8.81
N PHE A 96 12.06 -0.46 8.86
CA PHE A 96 10.83 -0.98 8.27
C PHE A 96 9.74 -1.21 9.31
N VAL A 97 8.50 -1.07 8.87
CA VAL A 97 7.29 -1.46 9.59
C VAL A 97 6.62 -2.56 8.78
N LEU A 98 6.47 -3.74 9.39
CA LEU A 98 5.80 -4.90 8.84
C LEU A 98 4.41 -4.97 9.45
N ALA A 99 3.36 -4.76 8.66
CA ALA A 99 1.99 -5.01 9.07
C ALA A 99 1.45 -6.25 8.37
N ILE A 100 1.00 -7.24 9.14
CA ILE A 100 0.40 -8.48 8.65
C ILE A 100 -1.07 -8.50 9.07
N ARG A 101 -1.97 -8.54 8.09
CA ARG A 101 -3.39 -8.81 8.33
C ARG A 101 -3.54 -10.28 8.72
N LYS A 102 -4.00 -10.52 9.94
CA LYS A 102 -4.30 -11.87 10.42
C LYS A 102 -5.50 -12.42 9.66
N PRO A 103 -5.53 -13.73 9.37
CA PRO A 103 -6.75 -14.36 8.87
C PRO A 103 -7.88 -14.13 9.88
N ALA A 104 -9.11 -14.01 9.38
CA ALA A 104 -10.26 -14.07 10.27
C ALA A 104 -10.18 -15.39 11.05
N ALA A 105 -10.36 -15.35 12.37
CA ALA A 105 -10.40 -16.57 13.16
C ALA A 105 -11.61 -17.40 12.69
N GLY A 106 -11.34 -18.46 11.91
CA GLY A 106 -12.34 -19.42 11.44
C GLY A 106 -12.48 -19.49 9.92
N ALA A 107 -11.81 -20.49 9.33
CA ALA A 107 -12.43 -21.44 8.42
C ALA A 107 -12.04 -22.84 8.92
#